data_AF-A0AAW2P9I4-F1
#
_entry.id   AF-A0AAW2P9I4-F1
#
_cell.length_a   1.000
_cell.length_b   1.000
_cell.length_c   1.000
_cell.angle_alpha   90.00
_cell.angle_beta   90.00
_cell.angle_gamma   90.00
#
_symmetry.space_group_name_H-M   'P 1'
#
loop_
_entity.id
_entity.type
_entity.pdbx_description
1 polymer ?
#
loop_
_entity_poly.entity_id
_entity_poly.type
_entity_poly.pdbx_seq_one_letter_code
_entity_poly.pdbx_strand_id
1 'polypeptide(L)'
;MSNSKAKSLANSLESFEFLLEPTFPVKRRVLRKKEYDENIDDGDVWSLDKVFEYDYFNVITDTAISSLRNRFEELKRFESIFGFLFDSKRLKSVDES
;
A
#
# COMPACT_ATOMS: atom_id res chain seq x y z
N MET A 1 11.58 28.48 -1.59
CA MET A 1 10.58 27.64 -2.30
C MET A 1 9.28 28.41 -2.31
N SER A 2 8.69 28.71 -3.47
CA SER A 2 7.53 29.61 -3.56
C SER A 2 6.23 28.94 -3.08
N ASN A 3 5.37 29.70 -2.39
CA ASN A 3 4.04 29.24 -1.95
C ASN A 3 3.14 28.75 -3.10
N SER A 4 3.42 29.15 -4.35
CA SER A 4 2.71 28.66 -5.54
C SER A 4 2.93 27.17 -5.78
N LYS A 5 4.14 26.66 -5.52
CA LYS A 5 4.50 25.25 -5.75
C LYS A 5 3.88 24.32 -4.70
N ALA A 6 3.78 24.78 -3.45
CA ALA A 6 3.11 24.03 -2.39
C ALA A 6 1.60 23.91 -2.67
N LYS A 7 0.96 25.00 -3.10
CA LYS A 7 -0.47 25.01 -3.45
C LYS A 7 -0.80 24.12 -4.66
N SER A 8 0.04 24.11 -5.69
CA SER A 8 -0.19 23.23 -6.85
C SER A 8 -0.07 21.75 -6.50
N LEU A 9 0.84 21.39 -5.59
CA LEU A 9 1.00 20.01 -5.12
C LEU A 9 -0.18 19.55 -4.25
N ALA A 10 -0.67 20.42 -3.36
CA ALA A 10 -1.86 20.13 -2.54
C ALA A 10 -3.09 19.90 -3.42
N ASN A 11 -3.34 20.77 -4.41
CA ASN A 11 -4.47 20.64 -5.33
C ASN A 11 -4.37 19.37 -6.21
N SER A 12 -3.16 18.92 -6.55
CA SER A 12 -2.95 17.66 -7.27
C SER A 12 -3.21 16.44 -6.38
N LEU A 13 -2.95 16.55 -5.07
CA LEU A 13 -3.20 15.50 -4.09
C LEU A 13 -4.68 15.43 -3.69
N GLU A 14 -5.37 16.57 -3.69
CA GLU A 14 -6.83 16.69 -3.46
C GLU A 14 -7.66 16.21 -4.66
N SER A 15 -7.05 15.93 -5.81
CA SER A 15 -7.77 15.28 -6.90
C SER A 15 -8.13 13.86 -6.44
N PHE A 16 -9.43 13.65 -6.24
CA PHE A 16 -10.05 12.44 -5.72
C PHE A 16 -9.77 11.18 -6.56
N GLU A 17 -9.11 11.32 -7.71
CA GLU A 17 -8.77 10.28 -8.67
C GLU A 17 -7.90 9.18 -8.06
N PHE A 18 -7.07 9.49 -7.05
CA PHE A 18 -6.28 8.50 -6.31
C PHE A 18 -7.10 7.72 -5.25
N LEU A 19 -8.23 8.26 -4.79
CA LEU A 19 -9.10 7.63 -3.77
C LEU A 19 -10.23 6.79 -4.40
N LEU A 20 -10.35 6.77 -5.72
CA LEU A 20 -11.30 5.92 -6.44
C LEU A 20 -10.82 4.47 -6.46
N GLU A 21 -11.75 3.54 -6.24
CA GLU A 21 -11.46 2.11 -6.37
C GLU A 21 -11.08 1.80 -7.83
N PRO A 22 -9.92 1.18 -8.08
CA PRO A 22 -9.47 0.90 -9.43
C PRO A 22 -10.46 -0.02 -10.13
N THR A 23 -11.06 0.44 -11.23
CA THR A 23 -11.97 -0.38 -12.05
C THR A 23 -11.16 -1.10 -13.12
N PHE A 24 -10.99 -2.43 -12.97
CA PHE A 24 -10.30 -3.24 -13.96
C PHE A 24 -11.21 -3.63 -15.13
N PRO A 25 -10.77 -3.47 -16.39
CA PRO A 25 -11.60 -3.82 -17.54
C PRO A 25 -11.79 -5.34 -17.63
N VAL A 26 -13.04 -5.81 -17.62
CA VAL A 26 -13.32 -7.25 -17.77
C VAL A 26 -13.03 -7.70 -19.20
N LYS A 27 -12.08 -8.63 -19.37
CA LYS A 27 -11.80 -9.25 -20.67
C LYS A 27 -13.03 -10.05 -21.14
N ARG A 28 -13.54 -9.75 -22.33
CA ARG A 28 -14.63 -10.51 -22.95
C ARG A 28 -14.14 -11.93 -23.27
N ARG A 29 -14.78 -12.95 -22.70
CA ARG A 29 -14.52 -14.35 -23.09
C ARG A 29 -15.05 -14.58 -24.50
N VAL A 30 -14.18 -14.91 -25.44
CA VAL A 30 -14.57 -15.28 -26.80
C VAL A 30 -14.86 -16.77 -26.81
N LEU A 31 -16.14 -17.13 -26.86
CA LEU A 31 -16.56 -18.52 -27.01
C LEU A 31 -16.53 -18.91 -28.50
N ARG A 32 -15.63 -19.80 -28.87
CA ARG A 32 -15.65 -20.49 -30.17
C ARG A 32 -16.34 -21.84 -30.02
N LYS A 33 -16.93 -22.35 -31.12
CA LYS A 33 -17.45 -23.72 -31.14
C LYS A 33 -16.28 -24.67 -30.87
N LYS A 34 -16.45 -25.56 -29.89
CA LYS A 34 -15.48 -26.59 -29.51
C LYS A 34 -15.73 -27.85 -30.32
N GLU A 35 -14.65 -28.52 -30.73
CA GLU A 35 -14.73 -29.90 -31.23
C GLU A 35 -14.73 -30.88 -30.05
N TYR A 36 -15.34 -32.05 -30.23
CA TYR A 36 -15.71 -32.99 -29.14
C TYR A 36 -14.53 -33.47 -28.28
N ASP A 37 -13.29 -33.37 -28.77
CA ASP A 37 -12.09 -33.92 -28.13
C ASP A 37 -11.09 -32.84 -27.65
N GLU A 38 -11.48 -31.55 -27.67
CA GLU A 38 -10.62 -30.48 -27.18
C GLU A 38 -10.66 -30.38 -25.65
N ASN A 39 -9.62 -30.94 -25.00
CA ASN A 39 -9.27 -30.59 -23.62
C ASN A 39 -8.60 -29.21 -23.63
N ILE A 40 -9.34 -28.18 -23.26
CA ILE A 40 -8.76 -26.85 -23.04
C ILE A 40 -8.18 -26.86 -21.63
N ASP A 41 -6.85 -26.93 -21.53
CA ASP A 41 -6.18 -26.37 -20.37
C ASP A 41 -6.40 -24.86 -20.45
N ASP A 42 -7.45 -24.39 -19.77
CA ASP A 42 -7.71 -22.97 -19.53
C ASP A 42 -6.63 -22.47 -18.55
N GLY A 43 -5.36 -22.60 -18.94
CA GLY A 43 -4.19 -22.42 -18.09
C GLY A 43 -4.31 -21.11 -17.34
N ASP A 44 -4.19 -21.19 -16.02
CA ASP A 44 -4.33 -20.13 -15.02
C ASP A 44 -4.40 -18.71 -15.62
N VAL A 45 -5.57 -18.33 -16.12
CA VAL A 45 -5.78 -16.98 -16.64
C VAL A 45 -5.99 -16.09 -15.44
N TRP A 46 -4.89 -15.55 -14.91
CA TRP A 46 -4.95 -14.61 -13.80
C TRP A 46 -5.79 -13.40 -14.20
N SER A 47 -6.71 -12.99 -13.32
CA SER A 47 -7.47 -11.75 -13.52
C SER A 47 -6.50 -10.57 -13.56
N LEU A 48 -6.88 -9.48 -14.24
CA LEU A 48 -6.06 -8.27 -14.30
C LEU A 48 -5.76 -7.72 -12.91
N ASP A 49 -6.70 -7.87 -11.99
CA ASP A 49 -6.59 -7.50 -10.58
C ASP A 49 -5.43 -8.27 -9.91
N LYS A 50 -5.33 -9.58 -10.18
CA LYS A 50 -4.25 -10.42 -9.64
C LYS A 50 -2.91 -10.03 -10.23
N VAL A 51 -2.85 -9.76 -11.54
CA VAL A 51 -1.61 -9.27 -12.17
C VAL A 51 -1.18 -7.94 -11.55
N PHE A 52 -2.11 -7.00 -11.35
CA PHE A 52 -1.82 -5.73 -10.69
C PHE A 52 -1.35 -5.90 -9.24
N GLU A 53 -2.01 -6.78 -8.48
CA GLU A 53 -1.66 -7.09 -7.09
C GLU A 53 -0.21 -7.57 -6.98
N TYR A 54 0.16 -8.56 -7.80
CA TYR A 54 1.49 -9.17 -7.75
C TYR A 54 2.58 -8.29 -8.37
N ASP A 55 2.36 -7.74 -9.55
CA ASP A 55 3.42 -7.04 -10.31
C ASP A 55 3.66 -5.62 -9.81
N TYR A 56 2.67 -5.00 -9.18
CA TYR A 56 2.73 -3.57 -8.82
C TYR A 56 2.46 -3.33 -7.34
N PHE A 57 1.28 -3.71 -6.85
CA PHE A 57 0.85 -3.35 -5.49
C PHE A 57 1.80 -3.93 -4.43
N ASN A 58 2.12 -5.23 -4.52
CA ASN A 58 3.03 -5.89 -3.59
C ASN A 58 4.43 -5.27 -3.66
N VAL A 59 4.95 -5.03 -4.87
CA VAL A 59 6.28 -4.41 -5.07
C VAL A 59 6.36 -3.04 -4.40
N ILE A 60 5.36 -2.19 -4.58
CA ILE A 60 5.31 -0.85 -3.97
C ILE A 60 5.16 -0.96 -2.46
N THR A 61 4.30 -1.85 -1.98
CA THR A 61 4.07 -2.05 -0.55
C THR A 61 5.33 -2.53 0.15
N ASP A 62 6.02 -3.53 -0.41
CA ASP A 62 7.28 -4.04 0.11
C ASP A 62 8.38 -2.97 0.08
N THR A 63 8.42 -2.16 -0.97
CA THR A 63 9.35 -1.03 -1.09
C THR A 63 9.09 0.03 -0.02
N ALA A 64 7.83 0.40 0.19
CA ALA A 64 7.42 1.36 1.22
C ALA A 64 7.74 0.85 2.63
N ILE A 65 7.42 -0.43 2.91
CA ILE A 65 7.75 -1.09 4.18
C ILE A 65 9.26 -1.06 4.40
N SER A 66 10.04 -1.46 3.39
CA SER A 66 11.50 -1.50 3.46
C SER A 66 12.10 -0.10 3.67
N SER A 67 11.59 0.90 2.96
CA SER A 67 12.02 2.30 3.09
C SER A 67 11.71 2.88 4.48
N LEU A 68 10.57 2.52 5.07
CA LEU A 68 10.14 3.01 6.37
C LEU A 68 10.70 2.21 7.55
N ARG A 69 11.26 1.01 7.31
CA ARG A 69 11.71 0.10 8.36
C ARG A 69 12.64 0.76 9.37
N ASN A 70 13.66 1.48 8.89
CA ASN A 70 14.62 2.16 9.78
C ASN A 70 13.95 3.26 10.61
N ARG A 71 13.03 4.03 10.01
CA ARG A 71 12.27 5.07 10.72
C ARG A 71 11.38 4.47 11.81
N PHE A 72 10.76 3.31 11.56
CA PHE A 72 10.01 2.59 12.59
C PHE A 72 10.89 2.13 13.75
N GLU A 73 12.08 1.61 13.47
CA GLU A 73 13.03 1.20 14.53
C GLU A 73 13.55 2.40 15.33
N GLU A 74 13.82 3.52 14.67
CA GLU A 74 14.16 4.78 15.35
C GLU A 74 13.03 5.28 16.24
N LEU A 75 11.78 5.23 15.77
CA LEU A 75 10.61 5.62 16.57
C LEU A 75 10.41 4.71 17.79
N LYS A 76 10.65 3.40 17.66
CA LYS A 76 10.63 2.47 18.81
C LYS A 76 11.72 2.80 19.82
N ARG A 77 12.95 3.10 19.37
CA ARG A 77 14.03 3.53 20.27
C ARG A 77 13.68 4.84 20.98
N PHE A 78 13.15 5.80 20.23
CA PHE A 78 12.65 7.06 20.78
C PHE A 78 11.57 6.82 21.84
N GLU A 79 10.59 5.95 21.57
CA GLU A 79 9.53 5.56 22.52
C GLU A 79 10.10 4.84 23.75
N SER A 80 11.15 4.04 23.60
CA SER A 80 11.78 3.39 24.77
C SER A 80 12.44 4.39 25.72
N ILE A 81 13.01 5.49 25.20
CA ILE A 81 13.70 6.53 25.98
C ILE A 81 12.70 7.57 26.50
N PHE A 82 11.81 8.06 25.64
CA PHE A 82 10.93 9.20 25.91
C PHE A 82 9.45 8.82 26.06
N GLY A 83 9.10 7.54 25.97
CA GLY A 83 7.71 7.08 26.06
C GLY A 83 7.03 7.46 27.36
N PHE A 84 7.80 7.65 28.44
CA PHE A 84 7.30 8.15 29.72
C PHE A 84 6.68 9.55 29.62
N LEU A 85 7.09 10.39 28.67
CA LEU A 85 6.50 11.72 28.45
C LEU A 85 5.04 11.63 27.96
N PHE A 86 4.70 10.54 27.30
CA PHE A 86 3.38 10.32 26.71
C PHE A 86 2.48 9.41 27.56
N ASP A 87 3.00 8.86 28.66
CA ASP A 87 2.26 7.99 29.58
C ASP A 87 2.53 8.37 31.04
N SER A 88 1.54 9.00 31.66
CA SER A 88 1.62 9.47 33.06
C SER A 88 1.80 8.34 34.08
N LYS A 89 1.42 7.09 33.75
CA LYS A 89 1.68 5.94 34.62
C LYS A 89 3.17 5.56 34.57
N ARG A 90 3.74 5.53 33.36
CA ARG A 90 5.19 5.27 33.15
C ARG A 90 6.06 6.41 33.68
N LEU A 91 5.57 7.65 33.66
CA LEU A 91 6.25 8.79 34.27
C LEU A 91 6.45 8.60 35.77
N LYS A 92 5.39 8.18 36.49
CA LYS A 92 5.45 7.98 37.95
C LYS A 92 6.44 6.88 38.34
N SER A 93 6.54 5.80 37.56
CA SER A 93 7.50 4.72 37.83
C SER A 93 8.97 5.12 37.67
N VAL A 94 9.28 6.17 36.90
CA VAL A 94 10.67 6.68 36.75
C VAL A 94 11.11 7.47 37.97
N ASP A 95 10.19 8.16 38.65
CA ASP A 95 10.47 8.96 39.86
C ASP A 95 10.71 8.08 41.11
N GLU A 96 10.21 6.83 41.08
CA GLU A 96 10.36 5.86 42.18
C GLU A 96 11.64 4.99 42.07
N SER A 97 12.51 5.23 41.07
CA SER A 97 13.72 4.43 40.78
C SER A 97 15.03 5.06 41.26
#